data_AF-A0A2Z4L644-F1
#
_entry.id   AF-A0A2Z4L644-F1
#
_cell.length_a   1.000
_cell.length_b   1.000
_cell.length_c   1.000
_cell.angle_alpha   90.00
_cell.angle_beta   90.00
_cell.angle_gamma   90.00
#
_symmetry.space_group_name_H-M   'P 1'
#
loop_
_entity.id
_entity.type
_entity.pdbx_description
1 polymer ?
#
loop_
_entity_poly.entity_id
_entity_poly.type
_entity_poly.pdbx_seq_one_letter_code
_entity_poly.pdbx_strand_id
1 'polypeptide(L)'
;MIKINLDKYDDPRIYLHENKEYYIDKLNNTLRIKNPEEYVRQKFIEFLHDKMKVPYSAMKTEVSITGSAKRMDIVVYGKKRSKNVILLVVELKSLDKKLSQKDYNQLFEYCELAHQKLAILSNGKYLDFFEVSEYDYKTSHDNLITYNNLLKYYNATKVTDEKYKRHSYGRLHYKNVVGKIYDRNVMSEYVPEELIAPLINLYESLMDATHKLPEIRYDNALLESDAGISTQTISLSVSVTSDYRTIYYKLNGQLDVIYITIQYLSYTSLTVSRIHNNAIHNSLELDLERHAALEDNYLYIKHDCAINTGLNRCTDKKSLRTYIKKHSKLKFDRKSKLILAKLDVSDLLYMDDDDMIEFVSNLIEYAVLRDEYRDYIKNIKKEERNDLTIQTSLYDF
;
A
#
# COMPACT_ATOMS: atom_id res chain seq x y z
N MET A 1 -10.82 19.20 29.76
CA MET A 1 -10.43 17.92 29.14
C MET A 1 -11.52 16.89 29.38
N ILE A 2 -11.89 16.16 28.33
CA ILE A 2 -12.97 15.17 28.32
C ILE A 2 -12.37 13.80 28.63
N LYS A 3 -12.95 13.06 29.58
CA LYS A 3 -12.55 11.68 29.88
C LYS A 3 -13.18 10.74 28.86
N ILE A 4 -12.39 9.80 28.32
CA ILE A 4 -12.85 8.80 27.37
C ILE A 4 -12.53 7.38 27.84
N ASN A 5 -13.23 6.41 27.27
CA ASN A 5 -12.99 5.00 27.49
C ASN A 5 -12.79 4.30 26.14
N LEU A 6 -11.54 3.95 25.84
CA LEU A 6 -11.18 3.19 24.64
C LEU A 6 -11.26 1.67 24.84
N ASP A 7 -11.32 1.18 26.09
CA ASP A 7 -11.37 -0.26 26.39
C ASP A 7 -12.66 -0.93 25.92
N LYS A 8 -13.68 -0.13 25.56
CA LYS A 8 -14.91 -0.63 24.93
C LYS A 8 -14.74 -1.07 23.48
N TYR A 9 -13.60 -0.77 22.85
CA TYR A 9 -13.27 -1.22 21.50
C TYR A 9 -12.29 -2.39 21.58
N ASP A 10 -12.43 -3.33 20.65
CA ASP A 10 -11.57 -4.51 20.56
C ASP A 10 -10.10 -4.11 20.40
N ASP A 11 -9.22 -4.94 20.94
CA ASP A 11 -7.78 -4.76 20.75
C ASP A 11 -7.40 -5.05 19.28
N PRO A 12 -6.49 -4.26 18.68
CA PRO A 12 -6.00 -4.53 17.35
C PRO A 12 -5.27 -5.88 17.31
N ARG A 13 -5.55 -6.69 16.29
CA ARG A 13 -4.90 -7.98 16.08
C ARG A 13 -3.39 -7.80 15.88
N ILE A 14 -2.60 -8.64 16.54
CA ILE A 14 -1.15 -8.65 16.42
C ILE A 14 -0.73 -9.59 15.29
N TYR A 15 0.14 -9.11 14.42
CA TYR A 15 0.75 -9.87 13.34
C TYR A 15 2.26 -9.91 13.49
N LEU A 16 2.88 -11.01 13.09
CA LEU A 16 4.33 -11.17 13.06
C LEU A 16 4.83 -11.01 11.64
N HIS A 17 5.83 -10.16 11.45
CA HIS A 17 6.54 -9.96 10.19
C HIS A 17 8.02 -9.69 10.51
N GLU A 18 8.95 -10.43 9.89
CA GLU A 18 10.40 -10.26 10.11
C GLU A 18 10.78 -10.24 11.63
N ASN A 19 10.14 -11.11 12.43
CA ASN A 19 10.33 -11.22 13.89
C ASN A 19 9.95 -9.98 14.71
N LYS A 20 9.18 -9.04 14.16
CA LYS A 20 8.58 -7.92 14.89
C LYS A 20 7.06 -8.03 14.90
N GLU A 21 6.46 -7.44 15.91
CA GLU A 21 5.01 -7.36 16.03
C GLU A 21 4.47 -6.10 15.32
N TYR A 22 3.37 -6.25 14.59
CA TYR A 22 2.69 -5.19 13.86
C TYR A 22 1.19 -5.21 14.15
N TYR A 23 0.59 -4.04 13.97
CA TYR A 23 -0.84 -3.88 13.76
C TYR A 23 -1.11 -3.57 12.29
N ILE A 24 -2.32 -3.84 11.83
CA ILE A 24 -2.79 -3.39 10.53
C ILE A 24 -3.52 -2.07 10.72
N ASP A 25 -3.04 -1.03 10.04
CA ASP A 25 -3.78 0.22 9.89
C ASP A 25 -4.86 0.02 8.84
N LYS A 26 -6.10 -0.20 9.31
CA LYS A 26 -7.25 -0.49 8.46
C LYS A 26 -7.70 0.67 7.56
N LEU A 27 -7.22 1.89 7.80
CA LEU A 27 -7.55 3.04 6.95
C LEU A 27 -6.62 3.09 5.73
N ASN A 28 -5.36 2.69 5.89
CA ASN A 28 -4.37 2.67 4.81
C ASN A 28 -4.06 1.25 4.28
N ASN A 29 -4.58 0.20 4.91
CA ASN A 29 -4.23 -1.21 4.68
C ASN A 29 -2.71 -1.49 4.73
N THR A 30 -2.00 -0.85 5.66
CA THR A 30 -0.53 -0.99 5.84
C THR A 30 -0.17 -1.61 7.18
N LEU A 31 0.98 -2.29 7.28
CA LEU A 31 1.53 -2.70 8.59
C LEU A 31 2.14 -1.51 9.32
N ARG A 32 1.85 -1.41 10.61
CA ARG A 32 2.43 -0.43 11.55
C ARG A 32 3.10 -1.17 12.69
N ILE A 33 4.33 -0.80 13.02
CA ILE A 33 5.08 -1.42 14.12
C ILE A 33 4.25 -1.28 15.39
N LYS A 34 4.00 -2.39 16.07
CA LYS A 34 3.27 -2.40 17.34
C LYS A 34 4.01 -1.52 18.35
N ASN A 35 3.34 -0.47 18.79
CA ASN A 35 3.80 0.38 19.87
C ASN A 35 2.60 0.95 20.65
N PRO A 36 2.80 1.50 21.86
CA PRO A 36 1.71 2.00 22.69
C PRO A 36 0.90 3.16 22.08
N GLU A 37 1.51 4.01 21.27
CA GLU A 37 0.82 5.13 20.60
C GLU A 37 -0.04 4.63 19.44
N GLU A 38 0.48 3.69 18.65
CA GLU A 38 -0.27 3.03 17.58
C GLU A 38 -1.47 2.24 18.13
N TYR A 39 -1.33 1.60 19.29
CA TYR A 39 -2.47 0.96 19.97
C TYR A 39 -3.59 1.96 20.27
N VAL A 40 -3.23 3.15 20.78
CA VAL A 40 -4.20 4.24 20.99
C VAL A 40 -4.78 4.70 19.67
N ARG A 41 -3.97 4.87 18.62
CA ARG A 41 -4.39 5.28 17.28
C ARG A 41 -5.45 4.36 16.69
N GLN A 42 -5.22 3.04 16.71
CA GLN A 42 -6.17 2.06 16.21
C GLN A 42 -7.52 2.14 16.93
N LYS A 43 -7.52 2.25 18.26
CA LYS A 43 -8.76 2.41 19.04
C LYS A 43 -9.40 3.79 18.87
N PHE A 44 -8.62 4.84 18.64
CA PHE A 44 -9.14 6.19 18.45
C PHE A 44 -9.86 6.34 17.11
N ILE A 45 -9.47 5.60 16.08
CA ILE A 45 -10.23 5.50 14.82
C ILE A 45 -11.65 5.00 15.09
N GLU A 46 -11.82 3.96 15.91
CA GLU A 46 -13.15 3.48 16.31
C GLU A 46 -13.91 4.49 17.16
N PHE A 47 -13.19 5.25 17.98
CA PHE A 47 -13.76 6.35 18.74
C PHE A 47 -14.35 7.46 17.85
N LEU A 48 -13.59 7.92 16.86
CA LEU A 48 -14.06 8.91 15.90
C LEU A 48 -15.27 8.39 15.11
N HIS A 49 -15.24 7.11 14.72
CA HIS A 49 -16.33 6.47 14.02
C HIS A 49 -17.61 6.36 14.88
N ASP A 50 -17.51 5.82 16.09
CA ASP A 50 -18.66 5.64 16.97
C ASP A 50 -19.17 6.96 17.56
N LYS A 51 -18.30 7.77 18.17
CA LYS A 51 -18.73 8.95 18.93
C LYS A 51 -18.92 10.19 18.08
N MET A 52 -18.01 10.45 17.15
CA MET A 52 -18.10 11.62 16.27
C MET A 52 -18.81 11.33 14.95
N LYS A 53 -19.19 10.07 14.69
CA LYS A 53 -19.87 9.63 13.46
C LYS A 53 -19.08 9.96 12.20
N VAL A 54 -17.75 9.91 12.30
CA VAL A 54 -16.85 10.11 11.16
C VAL A 54 -16.79 8.80 10.36
N PRO A 55 -17.15 8.79 9.06
CA PRO A 55 -17.01 7.58 8.25
C PRO A 55 -15.53 7.26 8.03
N TYR A 56 -15.18 5.97 7.93
CA TYR A 56 -13.79 5.55 7.69
C TYR A 56 -13.19 6.18 6.42
N SER A 57 -13.99 6.33 5.36
CA SER A 57 -13.59 7.00 4.12
C SER A 57 -13.24 8.48 4.27
N ALA A 58 -13.64 9.13 5.37
CA ALA A 58 -13.26 10.49 5.70
C ALA A 58 -12.05 10.58 6.63
N MET A 59 -11.44 9.47 7.02
CA MET A 59 -10.28 9.44 7.90
C MET A 59 -9.04 8.98 7.15
N LYS A 60 -7.89 9.56 7.47
CA LYS A 60 -6.59 9.05 7.02
C LYS A 60 -5.58 9.15 8.16
N THR A 61 -4.71 8.17 8.26
CA THR A 61 -3.66 8.07 9.26
C THR A 61 -2.29 8.38 8.66
N GLU A 62 -1.35 8.85 9.48
CA GLU A 62 0.05 9.09 9.11
C GLU A 62 0.20 10.01 7.89
N VAL A 63 -0.58 11.09 7.88
CA VAL A 63 -0.65 12.03 6.75
C VAL A 63 0.58 12.95 6.79
N SER A 64 1.42 12.85 5.77
CA SER A 64 2.56 13.77 5.56
C SER A 64 2.09 15.20 5.37
N ILE A 65 2.80 16.15 5.99
CA ILE A 65 2.56 17.57 5.83
C ILE A 65 3.44 18.10 4.68
N THR A 66 2.84 18.78 3.71
CA THR A 66 3.56 19.33 2.55
C THR A 66 4.69 20.26 3.02
N GLY A 67 5.91 20.01 2.53
CA GLY A 67 7.10 20.79 2.91
C GLY A 67 7.73 20.40 4.25
N SER A 68 7.27 19.33 4.90
CA SER A 68 7.79 18.84 6.17
C SER A 68 7.99 17.33 6.18
N ALA A 69 8.94 16.85 6.97
CA ALA A 69 9.13 15.42 7.24
C ALA A 69 8.16 14.88 8.31
N LYS A 70 7.31 15.76 8.89
CA LYS A 70 6.37 15.42 9.95
C LYS A 70 5.09 14.80 9.38
N ARG A 71 4.43 13.98 10.21
CA ARG A 71 3.16 13.32 9.90
C ARG A 71 2.16 13.59 11.01
N MET A 72 0.90 13.76 10.61
CA MET A 72 -0.23 13.86 11.53
C MET A 72 -0.80 12.46 11.78
N ASP A 73 -1.14 12.16 13.04
CA ASP A 73 -1.62 10.83 13.42
C ASP A 73 -2.92 10.45 12.72
N ILE A 74 -3.96 11.28 12.85
CA ILE A 74 -5.23 11.11 12.13
C ILE A 74 -5.72 12.46 11.61
N VAL A 75 -6.22 12.46 10.38
CA VAL A 75 -6.84 13.61 9.74
C VAL A 75 -8.26 13.23 9.31
N VAL A 76 -9.23 14.12 9.59
CA VAL A 76 -10.60 13.98 9.10
C VAL A 76 -10.84 14.93 7.93
N TYR A 77 -11.40 14.42 6.84
CA TYR A 77 -11.64 15.15 5.60
C TYR A 77 -13.12 15.40 5.33
N GLY A 78 -13.39 16.49 4.61
CA GLY A 78 -14.61 16.75 3.85
C GLY A 78 -14.27 17.06 2.39
N LYS A 79 -15.28 17.30 1.56
CA LYS A 79 -15.12 17.72 0.17
C LYS A 79 -15.59 19.16 -0.05
N LYS A 80 -14.77 19.97 -0.72
CA LYS A 80 -15.14 21.29 -1.28
C LYS A 80 -14.72 21.35 -2.74
N ARG A 81 -15.65 21.69 -3.65
CA ARG A 81 -15.38 21.80 -5.09
C ARG A 81 -14.56 20.60 -5.63
N SER A 82 -14.97 19.39 -5.22
CA SER A 82 -14.31 18.11 -5.55
C SER A 82 -12.90 17.89 -4.99
N LYS A 83 -12.40 18.77 -4.12
CA LYS A 83 -11.12 18.59 -3.42
C LYS A 83 -11.36 18.18 -1.97
N ASN A 84 -10.51 17.29 -1.46
CA ASN A 84 -10.48 16.99 -0.04
C ASN A 84 -9.96 18.20 0.73
N VAL A 85 -10.65 18.56 1.80
CA VAL A 85 -10.26 19.60 2.76
C VAL A 85 -10.22 18.98 4.15
N ILE A 86 -9.19 19.31 4.92
CA ILE A 86 -9.09 18.86 6.30
C ILE A 86 -10.15 19.60 7.12
N LEU A 87 -10.82 18.88 8.01
CA LEU A 87 -11.81 19.40 8.95
C LEU A 87 -11.34 19.28 10.40
N LEU A 88 -10.46 18.32 10.68
CA LEU A 88 -9.96 18.03 12.02
C LEU A 88 -8.58 17.40 11.91
N VAL A 89 -7.65 17.88 12.73
CA VAL A 89 -6.35 17.24 12.96
C VAL A 89 -6.37 16.59 14.33
N VAL A 90 -5.88 15.35 14.42
CA VAL A 90 -5.80 14.60 15.68
C VAL A 90 -4.36 14.21 15.91
N GLU A 91 -3.86 14.52 17.10
CA GLU A 91 -2.58 14.05 17.63
C GLU A 91 -2.83 13.15 18.83
N LEU A 92 -2.13 12.02 18.86
CA LEU A 92 -2.28 10.98 19.86
C LEU A 92 -0.96 10.74 20.58
N LYS A 93 -1.10 10.23 21.80
CA LYS A 93 -0.01 9.78 22.67
C LYS A 93 -0.42 8.47 23.34
N SER A 94 0.56 7.76 23.89
CA SER A 94 0.34 6.54 24.65
C SER A 94 -0.40 6.76 25.98
N LEU A 95 -1.08 5.72 26.48
CA LEU A 95 -1.93 5.73 27.68
C LEU A 95 -1.21 6.15 28.98
N ASP A 96 0.10 5.98 29.04
CA ASP A 96 0.98 6.28 30.17
C ASP A 96 1.52 7.72 30.14
N LYS A 97 1.48 8.40 28.99
CA LYS A 97 2.00 9.77 28.84
C LYS A 97 0.96 10.80 29.27
N LYS A 98 1.37 11.74 30.12
CA LYS A 98 0.58 12.96 30.40
C LYS A 98 0.73 13.93 29.23
N LEU A 99 -0.38 14.54 28.81
CA LEU A 99 -0.36 15.56 27.77
C LEU A 99 0.40 16.80 28.28
N SER A 100 1.35 17.28 27.48
CA SER A 100 2.28 18.36 27.81
C SER A 100 2.17 19.51 26.82
N GLN A 101 2.66 20.70 27.19
CA GLN A 101 2.69 21.86 26.29
C GLN A 101 3.45 21.57 24.99
N LYS A 102 4.47 20.70 25.03
CA LYS A 102 5.20 20.26 23.82
C LYS A 102 4.28 19.56 22.82
N ASP A 103 3.35 18.75 23.31
CA ASP A 103 2.40 18.03 22.45
C ASP A 103 1.38 19.01 21.83
N TYR A 104 0.96 20.04 22.57
CA TYR A 104 0.14 21.13 22.01
C TYR A 104 0.89 21.92 20.94
N ASN A 105 2.14 22.32 21.21
CA ASN A 105 2.94 23.08 20.25
C ASN A 105 3.16 22.30 18.95
N GLN A 106 3.36 20.99 19.04
CA GLN A 106 3.44 20.11 17.87
C GLN A 106 2.13 20.15 17.05
N LEU A 107 0.98 20.03 17.72
CA LEU A 107 -0.32 20.06 17.06
C LEU A 107 -0.67 21.45 16.50
N PHE A 108 -0.25 22.54 17.16
CA PHE A 108 -0.39 23.90 16.63
C PHE A 108 0.37 24.08 15.33
N GLU A 109 1.62 23.62 15.27
CA GLU A 109 2.41 23.64 14.04
C GLU A 109 1.71 22.85 12.92
N TYR A 110 1.10 21.70 13.24
CA TYR A 110 0.33 20.93 12.26
C TYR A 110 -0.90 21.68 11.76
N CYS A 111 -1.64 22.33 12.67
CA CYS A 111 -2.80 23.14 12.34
C CYS A 111 -2.41 24.32 11.44
N GLU A 112 -1.31 25.01 11.75
CA GLU A 112 -0.78 26.12 10.95
C GLU A 112 -0.42 25.66 9.54
N LEU A 113 0.41 24.62 9.41
CA LEU A 113 0.84 24.07 8.12
C LEU A 113 -0.32 23.51 7.29
N ALA A 114 -1.37 22.99 7.93
CA ALA A 114 -2.56 22.48 7.28
C ALA A 114 -3.65 23.55 7.04
N HIS A 115 -3.44 24.78 7.52
CA HIS A 115 -4.43 25.87 7.57
C HIS A 115 -5.76 25.45 8.20
N GLN A 116 -5.70 24.77 9.35
CA GLN A 116 -6.85 24.26 10.09
C GLN A 116 -6.95 24.84 11.48
N LYS A 117 -8.18 24.91 11.99
CA LYS A 117 -8.48 25.48 13.30
C LYS A 117 -8.89 24.44 14.33
N LEU A 118 -9.62 23.41 13.93
CA LEU A 118 -10.11 22.41 14.88
C LEU A 118 -9.11 21.26 15.04
N ALA A 119 -8.82 20.93 16.29
CA ALA A 119 -7.86 19.90 16.62
C ALA A 119 -8.26 19.08 17.86
N ILE A 120 -7.78 17.84 17.90
CA ILE A 120 -7.86 16.97 19.09
C ILE A 120 -6.46 16.56 19.50
N LEU A 121 -6.17 16.71 20.79
CA LEU A 121 -5.02 16.05 21.42
C LEU A 121 -5.54 15.01 22.42
N SER A 122 -5.06 13.77 22.34
CA SER A 122 -5.47 12.72 23.27
C SER A 122 -4.33 11.78 23.65
N ASN A 123 -4.37 11.25 24.87
CA ASN A 123 -3.54 10.13 25.30
C ASN A 123 -4.35 8.83 25.46
N GLY A 124 -5.55 8.76 24.90
CA GLY A 124 -6.45 7.61 25.01
C GLY A 124 -7.24 7.49 26.33
N LYS A 125 -6.90 8.26 27.38
CA LYS A 125 -7.69 8.36 28.63
C LYS A 125 -8.44 9.69 28.72
N TYR A 126 -7.77 10.75 28.29
CA TYR A 126 -8.32 12.09 28.22
C TYR A 126 -8.11 12.64 26.82
N LEU A 127 -9.04 13.46 26.37
CA LEU A 127 -8.89 14.26 25.16
C LEU A 127 -9.17 15.73 25.45
N ASP A 128 -8.47 16.59 24.73
CA ASP A 128 -8.80 18.00 24.61
C ASP A 128 -9.22 18.25 23.16
N PHE A 129 -10.44 18.74 22.97
CA PHE A 129 -10.94 19.18 21.68
C PHE A 129 -10.96 20.70 21.71
N PHE A 130 -10.29 21.35 20.78
CA PHE A 130 -10.11 22.80 20.83
C PHE A 130 -10.05 23.43 19.45
N GLU A 131 -10.30 24.73 19.42
CA GLU A 131 -10.07 25.60 18.27
C GLU A 131 -8.77 26.39 18.49
N VAL A 132 -7.90 26.37 17.48
CA VAL A 132 -6.67 27.18 17.36
C VAL A 132 -7.03 28.49 16.67
N SER A 133 -6.75 29.60 17.33
CA SER A 133 -6.83 30.95 16.77
C SER A 133 -5.43 31.50 16.46
N GLU A 134 -5.36 32.75 16.00
CA GLU A 134 -4.09 33.44 15.78
C GLU A 134 -3.22 33.43 17.05
N TYR A 135 -1.90 33.38 16.86
CA TYR A 135 -0.89 33.34 17.92
C TYR A 135 -0.94 32.12 18.85
N ASP A 136 -1.32 30.95 18.31
CA ASP A 136 -1.38 29.67 19.04
C ASP A 136 -2.30 29.69 20.28
N TYR A 137 -3.23 30.65 20.33
CA TYR A 137 -4.24 30.68 21.38
C TYR A 137 -5.27 29.57 21.13
N LYS A 138 -5.59 28.80 22.19
CA LYS A 138 -6.53 27.68 22.11
C LYS A 138 -7.78 27.94 22.93
N THR A 139 -8.93 27.61 22.37
CA THR A 139 -10.20 27.56 23.10
C THR A 139 -10.67 26.11 23.18
N SER A 140 -10.59 25.52 24.38
CA SER A 140 -11.07 24.16 24.62
C SER A 140 -12.59 24.11 24.66
N HIS A 141 -13.16 23.05 24.09
CA HIS A 141 -14.60 22.78 24.08
C HIS A 141 -14.91 21.58 24.97
N ASP A 142 -15.97 21.71 25.78
CA ASP A 142 -16.42 20.63 26.68
C ASP A 142 -17.20 19.53 25.95
N ASN A 143 -17.65 19.80 24.73
CA ASN A 143 -18.47 18.87 23.94
C ASN A 143 -17.81 18.58 22.59
N LEU A 144 -17.78 17.30 22.23
CA LEU A 144 -17.38 16.87 20.90
C LEU A 144 -18.44 17.22 19.86
N ILE A 145 -17.99 17.50 18.65
CA ILE A 145 -18.85 17.75 17.50
C ILE A 145 -18.95 16.52 16.60
N THR A 146 -20.10 16.35 15.96
CA THR A 146 -20.29 15.27 14.97
C THR A 146 -19.68 15.63 13.62
N TYR A 147 -19.42 14.63 12.78
CA TYR A 147 -18.96 14.81 11.41
C TYR A 147 -19.88 15.73 10.59
N ASN A 148 -21.20 15.60 10.74
CA ASN A 148 -22.15 16.49 10.07
C ASN A 148 -21.99 17.95 10.52
N ASN A 149 -21.66 18.20 11.79
CA ASN A 149 -21.42 19.54 12.31
C ASN A 149 -20.05 20.09 11.88
N LEU A 150 -19.01 19.25 11.79
CA LEU A 150 -17.74 19.60 11.17
C LEU A 150 -17.96 20.07 9.72
N LEU A 151 -18.73 19.31 8.94
CA LEU A 151 -19.06 19.67 7.56
C LEU A 151 -19.79 21.02 7.46
N LYS A 152 -20.75 21.28 8.36
CA LYS A 152 -21.46 22.56 8.41
C LYS A 152 -20.51 23.72 8.77
N TYR A 153 -19.69 23.56 9.80
CA TYR A 153 -18.72 24.59 10.23
C TYR A 153 -17.80 25.00 9.07
N TYR A 154 -17.31 24.01 8.32
CA TYR A 154 -16.43 24.28 7.18
C TYR A 154 -17.17 24.58 5.87
N ASN A 155 -18.51 24.52 5.79
CA ASN A 155 -19.25 24.53 4.51
C ASN A 155 -18.69 23.51 3.50
N ALA A 156 -18.55 22.26 3.94
CA ALA A 156 -18.04 21.13 3.18
C ALA A 156 -19.12 20.04 3.01
N THR A 157 -18.88 19.13 2.09
CA THR A 157 -19.74 17.97 1.81
C THR A 157 -19.05 16.67 2.26
N LYS A 158 -19.82 15.60 2.45
CA LYS A 158 -19.29 14.31 2.88
C LYS A 158 -18.26 13.76 1.88
N VAL A 159 -17.22 13.12 2.39
CA VAL A 159 -16.40 12.25 1.56
C VAL A 159 -17.23 11.01 1.20
N THR A 160 -17.38 10.76 -0.10
CA THR A 160 -18.03 9.58 -0.65
C THR A 160 -17.00 8.50 -0.89
N ASP A 161 -17.33 7.28 -0.47
CA ASP A 161 -16.59 6.07 -0.86
C ASP A 161 -17.04 5.70 -2.28
N GLU A 162 -16.42 6.32 -3.27
CA GLU A 162 -16.71 6.05 -4.67
C GLU A 162 -16.04 4.74 -5.05
N LYS A 163 -16.83 3.67 -5.15
CA LYS A 163 -16.37 2.40 -5.71
C LYS A 163 -15.91 2.61 -7.15
N TYR A 164 -14.83 1.94 -7.53
CA TYR A 164 -14.37 1.90 -8.91
C TYR A 164 -15.50 1.40 -9.83
N LYS A 165 -15.69 2.08 -10.96
CA LYS A 165 -16.71 1.72 -11.94
C LYS A 165 -16.02 1.20 -13.20
N ARG A 166 -16.13 -0.11 -13.42
CA ARG A 166 -15.65 -0.79 -14.62
C ARG A 166 -16.29 -0.21 -15.88
N HIS A 167 -15.52 -0.14 -16.94
CA HIS A 167 -16.10 0.00 -18.28
C HIS A 167 -16.64 -1.35 -18.74
N SER A 168 -17.71 -1.34 -19.54
CA SER A 168 -18.16 -2.56 -20.23
C SER A 168 -17.08 -3.07 -21.18
N TYR A 169 -16.95 -4.38 -21.36
CA TYR A 169 -15.94 -4.99 -22.23
C TYR A 169 -15.80 -4.30 -23.60
N GLY A 170 -16.91 -4.14 -24.33
CA GLY A 170 -16.90 -3.47 -25.64
C GLY A 170 -16.36 -2.03 -25.63
N ARG A 171 -16.43 -1.33 -24.48
CA ARG A 171 -15.89 0.03 -24.36
C ARG A 171 -14.38 0.08 -24.24
N LEU A 172 -13.74 -1.00 -23.81
CA LEU A 172 -12.28 -1.08 -23.69
C LEU A 172 -11.59 -1.01 -25.05
N HIS A 173 -12.29 -1.36 -26.14
CA HIS A 173 -11.78 -1.32 -27.50
C HIS A 173 -11.87 0.06 -28.16
N TYR A 174 -12.45 1.07 -27.50
CA TYR A 174 -12.53 2.42 -28.05
C TYR A 174 -11.37 3.30 -27.57
N LYS A 175 -10.35 3.45 -28.41
CA LYS A 175 -9.11 4.21 -28.12
C LYS A 175 -9.31 5.61 -27.54
N ASN A 176 -10.37 6.31 -27.95
CA ASN A 176 -10.72 7.65 -27.45
C ASN A 176 -11.22 7.66 -26.00
N VAL A 177 -11.85 6.58 -25.53
CA VAL A 177 -12.23 6.39 -24.12
C VAL A 177 -10.99 6.11 -23.29
N VAL A 178 -10.10 5.28 -23.83
CA VAL A 178 -8.89 4.84 -23.16
C VAL A 178 -7.89 5.97 -22.94
N GLY A 179 -7.49 6.67 -24.00
CA GLY A 179 -6.39 7.64 -23.90
C GLY A 179 -6.68 8.72 -22.86
N LYS A 180 -7.90 9.28 -22.87
CA LYS A 180 -8.25 10.35 -21.93
C LYS A 180 -8.28 9.92 -20.46
N ILE A 181 -8.55 8.65 -20.17
CA ILE A 181 -8.77 8.16 -18.80
C ILE A 181 -7.48 7.59 -18.20
N TYR A 182 -6.67 6.89 -19.00
CA TYR A 182 -5.53 6.10 -18.52
C TYR A 182 -4.17 6.68 -18.90
N ASP A 183 -4.11 7.65 -19.83
CA ASP A 183 -2.83 8.19 -20.31
C ASP A 183 -2.00 8.79 -19.16
N ARG A 184 -0.71 8.45 -19.18
CA ARG A 184 0.36 9.02 -18.33
C ARG A 184 0.24 8.78 -16.82
N ASN A 185 -0.83 8.14 -16.35
CA ASN A 185 -0.94 7.63 -14.98
C ASN A 185 -0.91 6.10 -14.94
N VAL A 186 -1.54 5.45 -15.91
CA VAL A 186 -1.67 3.98 -15.94
C VAL A 186 -0.92 3.37 -17.13
N MET A 187 -1.04 3.97 -18.31
CA MET A 187 -0.43 3.45 -19.55
C MET A 187 0.44 4.48 -20.26
N SER A 188 1.43 3.96 -20.98
CA SER A 188 2.25 4.72 -21.93
C SER A 188 1.53 4.87 -23.27
N GLU A 189 1.95 5.87 -24.06
CA GLU A 189 1.48 6.06 -25.44
C GLU A 189 2.08 5.03 -26.43
N TYR A 190 3.03 4.21 -25.98
CA TYR A 190 3.78 3.24 -26.82
C TYR A 190 3.25 1.82 -26.72
N VAL A 191 2.23 1.57 -25.90
CA VAL A 191 1.58 0.26 -25.79
C VAL A 191 1.06 -0.18 -27.17
N PRO A 192 1.39 -1.40 -27.65
CA PRO A 192 0.83 -1.96 -28.88
C PRO A 192 -0.70 -1.93 -28.87
N GLU A 193 -1.31 -1.56 -29.99
CA GLU A 193 -2.75 -1.28 -30.07
C GLU A 193 -3.61 -2.48 -29.63
N GLU A 194 -3.18 -3.70 -29.97
CA GLU A 194 -3.82 -4.95 -29.59
C GLU A 194 -3.76 -5.25 -28.08
N LEU A 195 -2.79 -4.69 -27.35
CA LEU A 195 -2.63 -4.90 -25.91
C LEU A 195 -3.38 -3.88 -25.07
N ILE A 196 -3.85 -2.77 -25.66
CA ILE A 196 -4.51 -1.69 -24.94
C ILE A 196 -5.74 -2.21 -24.16
N ALA A 197 -6.71 -2.83 -24.84
CA ALA A 197 -7.93 -3.30 -24.18
C ALA A 197 -7.65 -4.40 -23.14
N PRO A 198 -6.84 -5.45 -23.42
CA PRO A 198 -6.46 -6.45 -22.43
C PRO A 198 -5.78 -5.87 -21.18
N LEU A 199 -4.86 -4.91 -21.34
CA LEU A 199 -4.13 -4.33 -20.20
C LEU A 199 -5.01 -3.42 -19.34
N ILE A 200 -5.95 -2.69 -19.94
CA ILE A 200 -6.97 -1.96 -19.18
C ILE A 200 -7.87 -2.92 -18.44
N ASN A 201 -8.36 -3.97 -19.11
CA ASN A 201 -9.19 -4.98 -18.49
C ASN A 201 -8.52 -5.55 -17.22
N LEU A 202 -7.22 -5.87 -17.33
CA LEU A 202 -6.40 -6.32 -16.22
C LEU A 202 -6.26 -5.24 -15.13
N TYR A 203 -5.92 -4.00 -15.48
CA TYR A 203 -5.81 -2.90 -14.50
C TYR A 203 -7.13 -2.68 -13.75
N GLU A 204 -8.24 -2.59 -14.48
CA GLU A 204 -9.55 -2.37 -13.91
C GLU A 204 -9.98 -3.52 -12.99
N SER A 205 -9.58 -4.77 -13.30
CA SER A 205 -9.83 -5.92 -12.42
C SER A 205 -9.14 -5.76 -11.06
N LEU A 206 -7.92 -5.24 -11.02
CA LEU A 206 -7.21 -4.94 -9.78
C LEU A 206 -7.93 -3.84 -8.97
N MET A 207 -8.45 -2.83 -9.67
CA MET A 207 -9.15 -1.70 -9.07
C MET A 207 -10.61 -1.98 -8.72
N ASP A 208 -11.16 -3.14 -9.09
CA ASP A 208 -12.53 -3.52 -8.74
C ASP A 208 -12.58 -4.28 -7.42
N ALA A 209 -12.84 -3.56 -6.32
CA ALA A 209 -12.97 -4.15 -5.00
C ALA A 209 -14.28 -4.93 -4.78
N THR A 210 -15.17 -5.02 -5.77
CA THR A 210 -16.42 -5.80 -5.63
C THR A 210 -16.21 -7.29 -5.86
N HIS A 211 -15.20 -7.67 -6.64
CA HIS A 211 -14.73 -9.04 -6.82
C HIS A 211 -13.48 -9.23 -5.98
N LYS A 212 -13.44 -10.28 -5.15
CA LYS A 212 -12.40 -10.49 -4.14
C LYS A 212 -11.64 -11.77 -4.45
N LEU A 213 -10.31 -11.70 -4.37
CA LEU A 213 -9.49 -12.90 -4.47
C LEU A 213 -9.87 -13.87 -3.32
N PRO A 214 -10.22 -15.13 -3.61
CA PRO A 214 -10.61 -16.09 -2.58
C PRO A 214 -9.41 -16.47 -1.70
N GLU A 215 -9.68 -17.09 -0.55
CA GLU A 215 -8.63 -17.67 0.27
C GLU A 215 -7.95 -18.82 -0.49
N ILE A 216 -6.63 -18.76 -0.65
CA ILE A 216 -5.85 -19.75 -1.39
C ILE A 216 -4.72 -20.26 -0.49
N ARG A 217 -4.57 -21.58 -0.43
CA ARG A 217 -3.51 -22.27 0.33
C ARG A 217 -2.61 -23.04 -0.61
N TYR A 218 -1.31 -22.81 -0.52
CA TYR A 218 -0.31 -23.55 -1.29
C TYR A 218 0.96 -23.74 -0.47
N ASP A 219 1.40 -24.99 -0.29
CA ASP A 219 2.58 -25.34 0.51
C ASP A 219 2.57 -24.62 1.90
N ASN A 220 3.51 -23.69 2.16
CA ASN A 220 3.59 -22.92 3.42
C ASN A 220 3.00 -21.51 3.32
N ALA A 221 2.24 -21.25 2.28
CA ALA A 221 1.69 -19.95 1.93
C ALA A 221 0.16 -19.95 2.02
N LEU A 222 -0.38 -18.86 2.56
CA LEU A 222 -1.81 -18.63 2.73
C LEU A 222 -2.13 -17.21 2.29
N LEU A 223 -2.92 -17.06 1.25
CA LEU A 223 -3.55 -15.80 0.93
C LEU A 223 -4.71 -15.57 1.90
N GLU A 224 -4.46 -14.79 2.96
CA GLU A 224 -5.37 -14.67 4.10
C GLU A 224 -6.59 -13.82 3.78
N SER A 225 -6.42 -12.68 3.12
CA SER A 225 -7.54 -11.84 2.72
C SER A 225 -7.20 -10.80 1.68
N ASP A 226 -8.16 -10.47 0.83
CA ASP A 226 -8.13 -9.32 -0.06
C ASP A 226 -8.66 -8.06 0.64
N ALA A 227 -7.75 -7.15 1.00
CA ALA A 227 -8.04 -5.92 1.73
C ALA A 227 -8.65 -4.81 0.85
N GLY A 228 -8.80 -5.05 -0.46
CA GLY A 228 -9.33 -4.09 -1.41
C GLY A 228 -8.25 -3.12 -1.89
N ILE A 229 -8.61 -1.85 -2.05
CA ILE A 229 -7.73 -0.85 -2.66
C ILE A 229 -7.09 -0.02 -1.55
N SER A 230 -5.81 0.28 -1.69
CA SER A 230 -5.13 1.27 -0.85
C SER A 230 -4.19 2.14 -1.67
N THR A 231 -4.09 3.41 -1.29
CA THR A 231 -3.15 4.35 -1.90
C THR A 231 -1.81 4.27 -1.18
N GLN A 232 -0.75 3.90 -1.90
CA GLN A 232 0.60 3.83 -1.35
C GLN A 232 1.55 4.76 -2.10
N THR A 233 2.50 5.33 -1.36
CA THR A 233 3.64 6.03 -1.94
C THR A 233 4.87 5.14 -1.83
N ILE A 234 5.45 4.80 -2.98
CA ILE A 234 6.61 3.91 -3.08
C ILE A 234 7.80 4.70 -3.59
N SER A 235 8.93 4.55 -2.93
CA SER A 235 10.19 5.18 -3.33
C SER A 235 10.91 4.29 -4.35
N LEU A 236 10.82 4.64 -5.62
CA LEU A 236 11.62 4.08 -6.70
C LEU A 236 12.81 5.02 -6.98
N SER A 237 13.17 5.25 -8.25
CA SER A 237 14.04 6.38 -8.63
C SER A 237 13.40 7.74 -8.34
N VAL A 238 12.07 7.78 -8.30
CA VAL A 238 11.23 8.90 -7.88
C VAL A 238 10.14 8.33 -6.95
N SER A 239 9.63 9.12 -6.01
CA SER A 239 8.46 8.74 -5.23
C SER A 239 7.21 8.75 -6.10
N VAL A 240 6.55 7.61 -6.20
CA VAL A 240 5.32 7.43 -6.99
C VAL A 240 4.18 7.07 -6.05
N THR A 241 3.05 7.77 -6.19
CA THR A 241 1.84 7.51 -5.40
C THR A 241 0.76 6.98 -6.32
N SER A 242 0.24 5.78 -6.00
CA SER A 242 -0.75 5.09 -6.81
C SER A 242 -1.72 4.31 -5.93
N ASP A 243 -2.83 3.91 -6.54
CA ASP A 243 -3.76 2.97 -5.94
C ASP A 243 -3.35 1.53 -6.28
N TYR A 244 -3.38 0.67 -5.27
CA TYR A 244 -2.95 -0.72 -5.35
C TYR A 244 -4.05 -1.64 -4.84
N ARG A 245 -4.21 -2.78 -5.53
CA ARG A 245 -4.88 -3.92 -4.94
C ARG A 245 -4.02 -4.47 -3.80
N THR A 246 -4.59 -4.53 -2.61
CA THR A 246 -3.88 -4.84 -1.37
C THR A 246 -4.30 -6.20 -0.86
N ILE A 247 -3.34 -7.07 -0.66
CA ILE A 247 -3.54 -8.47 -0.33
C ILE A 247 -2.74 -8.80 0.92
N TYR A 248 -3.40 -9.41 1.91
CA TYR A 248 -2.76 -9.97 3.08
C TYR A 248 -2.39 -11.42 2.82
N TYR A 249 -1.12 -11.70 3.04
CA TYR A 249 -0.49 -12.95 2.64
C TYR A 249 0.37 -13.46 3.79
N LYS A 250 0.22 -14.72 4.16
CA LYS A 250 1.01 -15.39 5.18
C LYS A 250 1.98 -16.35 4.54
N LEU A 251 3.28 -16.16 4.79
CA LEU A 251 4.34 -17.10 4.41
C LEU A 251 5.00 -17.64 5.67
N ASN A 252 5.00 -18.97 5.84
CA ASN A 252 5.53 -19.62 7.03
C ASN A 252 4.93 -19.05 8.34
N GLY A 253 3.64 -18.68 8.30
CA GLY A 253 2.91 -18.07 9.42
C GLY A 253 3.20 -16.59 9.69
N GLN A 254 4.14 -15.97 8.98
CA GLN A 254 4.39 -14.52 9.07
C GLN A 254 3.49 -13.77 8.09
N LEU A 255 2.79 -12.74 8.56
CA LEU A 255 1.99 -11.88 7.70
C LEU A 255 2.91 -10.98 6.88
N ASP A 256 2.54 -10.80 5.62
CA ASP A 256 3.06 -9.80 4.71
C ASP A 256 1.90 -9.13 3.97
N VAL A 257 2.14 -7.95 3.44
CA VAL A 257 1.18 -7.16 2.68
C VAL A 257 1.73 -6.91 1.28
N ILE A 258 1.00 -7.41 0.29
CA ILE A 258 1.32 -7.25 -1.11
C ILE A 258 0.47 -6.12 -1.71
N TYR A 259 1.11 -5.24 -2.46
CA TYR A 259 0.48 -4.17 -3.23
C TYR A 259 0.73 -4.42 -4.71
N ILE A 260 -0.35 -4.61 -5.48
CA ILE A 260 -0.30 -4.89 -6.92
C ILE A 260 -1.01 -3.77 -7.67
N THR A 261 -0.37 -3.22 -8.70
CA THR A 261 -1.03 -2.26 -9.61
C THR A 261 -0.42 -2.31 -11.00
N ILE A 262 -1.11 -1.69 -11.96
CA ILE A 262 -0.53 -1.31 -13.25
C ILE A 262 -0.46 0.21 -13.27
N GLN A 263 0.71 0.74 -13.58
CA GLN A 263 0.97 2.17 -13.58
C GLN A 263 1.98 2.55 -14.65
N TYR A 264 1.91 3.80 -15.11
CA TYR A 264 2.92 4.34 -15.99
C TYR A 264 4.14 4.78 -15.18
N LEU A 265 5.30 4.15 -15.45
CA LEU A 265 6.60 4.57 -14.94
C LEU A 265 7.45 5.08 -16.12
N SER A 266 8.47 4.32 -16.52
CA SER A 266 9.14 4.52 -17.83
C SER A 266 8.40 3.83 -18.98
N TYR A 267 7.54 2.87 -18.64
CA TYR A 267 6.69 2.07 -19.52
C TYR A 267 5.42 1.72 -18.72
N THR A 268 4.48 1.04 -19.37
CA THR A 268 3.32 0.46 -18.70
C THR A 268 3.78 -0.70 -17.83
N SER A 269 3.85 -0.48 -16.52
CA SER A 269 4.47 -1.40 -15.57
C SER A 269 3.44 -2.10 -14.70
N LEU A 270 3.45 -3.43 -14.69
CA LEU A 270 2.88 -4.20 -13.58
C LEU A 270 3.87 -4.18 -12.41
N THR A 271 3.44 -3.67 -11.27
CA THR A 271 4.29 -3.58 -10.07
C THR A 271 3.75 -4.47 -8.96
N VAL A 272 4.68 -5.07 -8.23
CA VAL A 272 4.41 -5.85 -7.02
C VAL A 272 5.33 -5.33 -5.95
N SER A 273 4.74 -4.68 -4.97
CA SER A 273 5.45 -4.12 -3.83
C SER A 273 5.05 -4.80 -2.54
N ARG A 274 6.01 -4.87 -1.62
CA ARG A 274 5.91 -5.63 -0.38
C ARG A 274 6.60 -4.89 0.75
N ILE A 275 6.23 -5.19 1.98
CA ILE A 275 6.96 -4.67 3.14
C ILE A 275 8.20 -5.55 3.34
N HIS A 276 9.36 -4.91 3.42
CA HIS A 276 10.63 -5.56 3.71
C HIS A 276 11.52 -4.58 4.47
N ASN A 277 12.16 -5.03 5.55
CA ASN A 277 12.96 -4.18 6.43
C ASN A 277 12.24 -2.90 6.90
N ASN A 278 10.97 -3.03 7.33
CA ASN A 278 10.12 -1.91 7.78
C ASN A 278 9.77 -0.85 6.72
N ALA A 279 10.02 -1.10 5.43
CA ALA A 279 9.68 -0.16 4.36
C ALA A 279 8.95 -0.88 3.21
N ILE A 280 8.07 -0.15 2.51
CA ILE A 280 7.49 -0.64 1.26
C ILE A 280 8.59 -0.55 0.20
N HIS A 281 8.89 -1.69 -0.42
CA HIS A 281 9.84 -1.78 -1.52
C HIS A 281 9.20 -2.50 -2.71
N ASN A 282 9.73 -2.27 -3.90
CA ASN A 282 9.23 -2.88 -5.12
C ASN A 282 9.97 -4.19 -5.44
N SER A 283 9.32 -5.32 -5.21
CA SER A 283 9.88 -6.65 -5.43
C SER A 283 9.96 -6.98 -6.93
N LEU A 284 8.95 -6.56 -7.69
CA LEU A 284 8.86 -6.74 -9.15
C LEU A 284 8.34 -5.47 -9.82
N GLU A 285 9.07 -5.04 -10.85
CA GLU A 285 8.59 -4.11 -11.88
C GLU A 285 8.67 -4.85 -13.20
N LEU A 286 7.52 -5.06 -13.84
CA LEU A 286 7.42 -5.79 -15.09
C LEU A 286 6.93 -4.87 -16.20
N ASP A 287 7.80 -4.63 -17.18
CA ASP A 287 7.47 -3.94 -18.43
C ASP A 287 6.47 -4.77 -19.24
N LEU A 288 5.20 -4.38 -19.24
CA LEU A 288 4.14 -5.10 -19.95
C LEU A 288 4.24 -4.92 -21.46
N GLU A 289 4.84 -3.85 -21.96
CA GLU A 289 5.03 -3.62 -23.40
C GLU A 289 6.00 -4.65 -24.00
N ARG A 290 6.94 -5.14 -23.17
CA ARG A 290 7.91 -6.18 -23.56
C ARG A 290 7.50 -7.60 -23.18
N HIS A 291 6.75 -7.75 -22.09
CA HIS A 291 6.50 -9.06 -21.45
C HIS A 291 5.07 -9.57 -21.59
N ALA A 292 4.14 -8.74 -22.07
CA ALA A 292 2.80 -9.16 -22.43
C ALA A 292 2.72 -9.46 -23.94
N ALA A 293 1.87 -10.42 -24.31
CA ALA A 293 1.54 -10.72 -25.70
C ALA A 293 0.12 -11.26 -25.77
N LEU A 294 -0.63 -10.86 -26.80
CA LEU A 294 -1.95 -11.40 -27.09
C LEU A 294 -1.81 -12.48 -28.16
N GLU A 295 -2.30 -13.69 -27.88
CA GLU A 295 -2.45 -14.76 -28.87
C GLU A 295 -3.90 -15.26 -28.80
N ASP A 296 -4.65 -15.09 -29.88
CA ASP A 296 -6.10 -15.28 -29.93
C ASP A 296 -6.82 -14.45 -28.84
N ASN A 297 -7.55 -15.11 -27.93
CA ASN A 297 -8.24 -14.49 -26.81
C ASN A 297 -7.41 -14.52 -25.51
N TYR A 298 -6.14 -14.92 -25.57
CA TYR A 298 -5.33 -15.10 -24.37
C TYR A 298 -4.25 -14.03 -24.25
N LEU A 299 -4.29 -13.29 -23.15
CA LEU A 299 -3.20 -12.41 -22.73
C LEU A 299 -2.16 -13.24 -21.95
N TYR A 300 -0.98 -13.40 -22.53
CA TYR A 300 0.16 -14.05 -21.90
C TYR A 300 1.07 -13.01 -21.26
N ILE A 301 1.45 -13.22 -20.00
CA ILE A 301 2.46 -12.41 -19.32
C ILE A 301 3.62 -13.33 -18.92
N LYS A 302 4.81 -13.06 -19.47
CA LYS A 302 6.00 -13.92 -19.31
C LYS A 302 7.23 -13.09 -18.98
N HIS A 303 8.06 -13.52 -18.04
CA HIS A 303 9.26 -12.78 -17.64
C HIS A 303 10.56 -13.56 -17.91
N ASP A 304 11.65 -12.84 -18.23
CA ASP A 304 12.94 -13.45 -18.58
C ASP A 304 13.86 -13.76 -17.38
N CYS A 305 13.35 -13.53 -16.16
CA CYS A 305 14.07 -13.60 -14.89
C CYS A 305 15.21 -12.59 -14.74
N ALA A 306 15.13 -11.43 -15.41
CA ALA A 306 16.02 -10.31 -15.11
C ALA A 306 15.82 -9.82 -13.68
N ILE A 307 16.91 -9.55 -12.97
CA ILE A 307 16.87 -9.02 -11.61
C ILE A 307 18.08 -8.13 -11.33
N ASN A 308 17.82 -7.00 -10.68
CA ASN A 308 18.85 -6.18 -10.07
C ASN A 308 18.96 -6.55 -8.59
N THR A 309 20.18 -6.86 -8.14
CA THR A 309 20.49 -7.21 -6.74
C THR A 309 21.06 -6.03 -5.94
N GLY A 310 20.92 -4.79 -6.43
CA GLY A 310 21.24 -3.55 -5.70
C GLY A 310 22.75 -3.22 -5.55
N LEU A 311 23.62 -3.90 -6.30
CA LEU A 311 25.08 -3.81 -6.14
C LEU A 311 25.79 -3.28 -7.41
N ASN A 312 25.13 -2.41 -8.19
CA ASN A 312 25.62 -1.89 -9.48
C ASN A 312 26.00 -2.98 -10.52
N ARG A 313 25.47 -4.21 -10.39
CA ARG A 313 25.60 -5.28 -11.39
C ARG A 313 24.31 -6.09 -11.48
N CYS A 314 23.88 -6.33 -12.72
CA CYS A 314 22.84 -7.30 -13.05
C CYS A 314 23.45 -8.70 -12.87
N THR A 315 22.86 -9.56 -12.03
CA THR A 315 23.27 -10.97 -11.94
C THR A 315 22.81 -11.72 -13.20
N ASP A 316 23.53 -12.77 -13.61
CA ASP A 316 23.14 -13.57 -14.78
C ASP A 316 21.70 -14.10 -14.61
N LYS A 317 20.83 -13.89 -15.61
CA LYS A 317 19.43 -14.34 -15.61
C LYS A 317 19.31 -15.85 -15.33
N LYS A 318 20.32 -16.64 -15.69
CA LYS A 318 20.36 -18.09 -15.41
C LYS A 318 20.33 -18.40 -13.90
N SER A 319 20.94 -17.56 -13.08
CA SER A 319 21.08 -17.80 -11.64
C SER A 319 19.73 -17.72 -10.91
N LEU A 320 18.96 -16.64 -11.09
CA LEU A 320 17.61 -16.53 -10.54
C LEU A 320 16.68 -17.62 -11.09
N ARG A 321 16.78 -17.94 -12.39
CA ARG A 321 15.99 -19.03 -12.99
C ARG A 321 16.26 -20.37 -12.31
N THR A 322 17.52 -20.72 -12.11
CA THR A 322 17.91 -21.97 -11.42
C THR A 322 17.41 -21.98 -9.98
N TYR A 323 17.49 -20.84 -9.30
CA TYR A 323 16.93 -20.68 -7.95
C TYR A 323 15.43 -20.97 -7.94
N ILE A 324 14.64 -20.32 -8.80
CA ILE A 324 13.19 -20.55 -8.88
C ILE A 324 12.87 -22.01 -9.16
N LYS A 325 13.53 -22.64 -10.15
CA LYS A 325 13.30 -24.05 -10.49
C LYS A 325 13.60 -25.02 -9.34
N LYS A 326 14.49 -24.64 -8.42
CA LYS A 326 14.83 -25.45 -7.23
C LYS A 326 13.84 -25.24 -6.09
N HIS A 327 13.26 -24.04 -5.98
CA HIS A 327 12.48 -23.60 -4.82
C HIS A 327 10.97 -23.48 -5.09
N SER A 328 10.52 -23.73 -6.33
CA SER A 328 9.15 -23.48 -6.75
C SER A 328 8.71 -24.37 -7.91
N LYS A 329 7.39 -24.52 -8.07
CA LYS A 329 6.72 -25.22 -9.17
C LYS A 329 6.31 -24.29 -10.33
N LEU A 330 6.69 -23.01 -10.27
CA LEU A 330 6.37 -22.05 -11.33
C LEU A 330 6.85 -22.53 -12.71
N LYS A 331 5.98 -22.37 -13.70
CA LYS A 331 6.15 -22.93 -15.04
C LYS A 331 7.01 -22.03 -15.92
N PHE A 332 7.75 -22.65 -16.83
CA PHE A 332 8.55 -21.97 -17.84
C PHE A 332 8.14 -22.41 -19.24
N ASP A 333 8.18 -21.50 -20.21
CA ASP A 333 7.95 -21.82 -21.61
C ASP A 333 9.17 -22.53 -22.24
N ARG A 334 9.03 -22.95 -23.51
CA ARG A 334 10.11 -23.61 -24.27
C ARG A 334 11.35 -22.72 -24.45
N LYS A 335 11.20 -21.40 -24.36
CA LYS A 335 12.29 -20.40 -24.43
C LYS A 335 12.85 -20.07 -23.04
N SER A 336 12.45 -20.82 -22.01
CA SER A 336 12.84 -20.62 -20.61
C SER A 336 12.44 -19.26 -20.03
N LYS A 337 11.37 -18.63 -20.54
CA LYS A 337 10.71 -17.52 -19.86
C LYS A 337 9.75 -18.07 -18.81
N LEU A 338 9.74 -17.45 -17.63
CA LEU A 338 8.77 -17.73 -16.59
C LEU A 338 7.38 -17.33 -17.08
N ILE A 339 6.39 -18.21 -16.96
CA ILE A 339 5.00 -17.93 -17.31
C ILE A 339 4.32 -17.43 -16.03
N LEU A 340 3.92 -16.16 -16.01
CA LEU A 340 3.16 -15.58 -14.89
C LEU A 340 1.66 -15.69 -15.14
N ALA A 341 1.22 -15.44 -16.38
CA ALA A 341 -0.20 -15.43 -16.73
C ALA A 341 -0.47 -16.07 -18.09
N LYS A 342 -1.65 -16.68 -18.20
CA LYS A 342 -2.41 -16.93 -19.43
C LYS A 342 -3.86 -16.59 -19.08
N LEU A 343 -4.29 -15.37 -19.42
CA LEU A 343 -5.60 -14.83 -19.04
C LEU A 343 -6.53 -14.87 -20.25
N ASP A 344 -7.73 -15.43 -20.11
CA ASP A 344 -8.79 -15.35 -21.11
C ASP A 344 -9.40 -13.95 -21.08
N VAL A 345 -9.07 -13.15 -22.09
CA VAL A 345 -9.54 -11.77 -22.23
C VAL A 345 -10.67 -11.67 -23.25
N SER A 346 -11.42 -12.75 -23.49
CA SER A 346 -12.63 -12.72 -24.30
C SER A 346 -13.82 -11.99 -23.65
N ASP A 347 -13.76 -11.78 -22.32
CA ASP A 347 -14.69 -10.93 -21.55
C ASP A 347 -13.91 -10.16 -20.45
N LEU A 348 -14.63 -9.46 -19.57
CA LEU A 348 -14.06 -8.78 -18.40
C LEU A 348 -13.34 -9.75 -17.47
N LEU A 349 -12.13 -9.37 -17.05
CA LEU A 349 -11.39 -10.08 -16.00
C LEU A 349 -11.89 -9.66 -14.61
N TYR A 350 -11.94 -10.61 -13.69
CA TYR A 350 -12.26 -10.42 -12.28
C TYR A 350 -11.27 -11.13 -11.37
N MET A 351 -11.07 -10.59 -10.17
CA MET A 351 -10.10 -11.12 -9.21
C MET A 351 -10.42 -12.54 -8.71
N ASP A 352 -11.65 -13.01 -8.92
CA ASP A 352 -12.15 -14.33 -8.57
C ASP A 352 -12.26 -15.30 -9.77
N ASP A 353 -11.78 -14.92 -10.96
CA ASP A 353 -11.63 -15.84 -12.09
C ASP A 353 -10.45 -16.80 -11.87
N ASP A 354 -10.56 -18.05 -12.34
CA ASP A 354 -9.56 -19.11 -12.10
C ASP A 354 -8.16 -18.74 -12.63
N ASP A 355 -8.09 -18.09 -13.79
CA ASP A 355 -6.83 -17.68 -14.43
C ASP A 355 -6.23 -16.43 -13.77
N MET A 356 -7.05 -15.51 -13.27
CA MET A 356 -6.65 -14.39 -12.43
C MET A 356 -6.14 -14.85 -11.07
N ILE A 357 -6.79 -15.86 -10.47
CA ILE A 357 -6.35 -16.52 -9.25
C ILE A 357 -4.96 -17.16 -9.45
N GLU A 358 -4.75 -17.93 -10.52
CA GLU A 358 -3.44 -18.52 -10.85
C GLU A 358 -2.40 -17.41 -11.10
N PHE A 359 -2.76 -16.37 -11.85
CA PHE A 359 -1.87 -15.24 -12.13
C PHE A 359 -1.41 -14.51 -10.88
N VAL A 360 -2.33 -14.10 -10.00
CA VAL A 360 -1.98 -13.37 -8.78
C VAL A 360 -1.16 -14.24 -7.83
N SER A 361 -1.48 -15.53 -7.74
CA SER A 361 -0.70 -16.50 -6.95
C SER A 361 0.74 -16.61 -7.48
N ASN A 362 0.89 -16.79 -8.80
CA ASN A 362 2.21 -16.85 -9.45
C ASN A 362 3.00 -15.56 -9.23
N LEU A 363 2.31 -14.42 -9.28
CA LEU A 363 2.91 -13.10 -9.13
C LEU A 363 3.45 -12.87 -7.71
N ILE A 364 2.68 -13.26 -6.68
CA ILE A 364 3.08 -13.18 -5.27
C ILE A 364 4.26 -14.13 -5.01
N GLU A 365 4.15 -15.40 -5.42
CA GLU A 365 5.24 -16.38 -5.25
C GLU A 365 6.52 -15.91 -5.95
N TYR A 366 6.39 -15.37 -7.17
CA TYR A 366 7.53 -14.85 -7.89
C TYR A 366 8.17 -13.65 -7.20
N ALA A 367 7.38 -12.72 -6.66
CA ALA A 367 7.90 -11.58 -5.91
C ALA A 367 8.67 -12.04 -4.65
N VAL A 368 8.13 -13.02 -3.91
CA VAL A 368 8.78 -13.65 -2.75
C VAL A 368 10.14 -14.23 -3.12
N LEU A 369 10.18 -15.10 -4.12
CA LEU A 369 11.42 -15.77 -4.54
C LEU A 369 12.48 -14.77 -5.04
N ARG A 370 12.07 -13.64 -5.63
CA ARG A 370 13.00 -12.57 -6.04
C ARG A 370 13.68 -11.92 -4.84
N ASP A 371 12.93 -11.66 -3.78
CA ASP A 371 13.47 -11.02 -2.57
C ASP A 371 14.37 -11.98 -1.80
N GLU A 372 13.93 -13.23 -1.61
CA GLU A 372 14.75 -14.30 -1.02
C GLU A 372 16.06 -14.49 -1.80
N TYR A 373 16.00 -14.48 -3.13
CA TYR A 373 17.19 -14.57 -3.97
C TYR A 373 18.13 -13.37 -3.80
N ARG A 374 17.59 -12.14 -3.68
CA ARG A 374 18.41 -10.95 -3.41
C ARG A 374 19.15 -11.08 -2.09
N ASP A 375 18.49 -11.58 -1.05
CA ASP A 375 19.10 -11.76 0.27
C ASP A 375 20.10 -12.92 0.29
N TYR A 376 19.81 -14.02 -0.39
CA TYR A 376 20.75 -15.12 -0.61
C TYR A 376 22.06 -14.62 -1.25
N ILE A 377 21.98 -13.80 -2.30
CA ILE A 377 23.16 -13.24 -2.98
C ILE A 377 23.91 -12.23 -2.10
N LYS A 378 23.21 -11.44 -1.28
CA LYS A 378 23.87 -10.55 -0.31
C LYS A 378 24.65 -11.34 0.75
N ASN A 379 24.09 -12.45 1.23
CA ASN A 379 24.69 -13.27 2.29
C ASN A 379 25.95 -14.01 1.81
N ILE A 380 25.91 -14.67 0.65
CA ILE A 380 27.10 -15.32 0.05
C ILE A 380 28.27 -14.33 -0.05
N LYS A 381 27.99 -13.11 -0.52
CA LYS A 381 29.05 -12.09 -0.67
C LYS A 381 29.58 -11.56 0.66
N LYS A 382 28.76 -11.56 1.71
CA LYS A 382 29.21 -11.18 3.06
C LYS A 382 30.19 -12.23 3.58
N GLU A 383 29.91 -13.51 3.34
CA GLU A 383 30.80 -14.63 3.66
C GLU A 383 32.12 -14.53 2.86
N GLU A 384 32.07 -14.35 1.53
CA GLU A 384 33.26 -14.18 0.68
C GLU A 384 34.15 -12.99 1.13
N ARG A 385 33.54 -11.85 1.50
CA ARG A 385 34.28 -10.69 2.01
C ARG A 385 34.92 -10.95 3.36
N ASN A 386 34.22 -11.64 4.26
CA ASN A 386 34.76 -12.00 5.57
C ASN A 386 35.95 -12.94 5.41
N ASP A 387 35.87 -13.92 4.50
CA ASP A 387 36.97 -14.83 4.19
C ASP A 387 38.19 -14.10 3.61
N LEU A 388 37.99 -13.15 2.69
CA LEU A 388 39.04 -12.29 2.14
C LEU A 388 39.70 -11.41 3.22
N THR A 389 38.92 -10.87 4.15
CA THR A 389 39.41 -10.01 5.25
C THR A 389 40.22 -10.82 6.27
N ILE A 390 39.77 -12.05 6.58
CA ILE A 390 40.51 -12.99 7.42
C ILE A 390 41.84 -13.36 6.74
N GLN A 391 41.82 -13.68 5.44
CA GLN A 391 43.04 -13.95 4.68
C GLN A 391 44.00 -12.76 4.69
N THR A 392 43.55 -11.53 4.46
CA THR A 392 44.44 -10.35 4.50
C THR A 392 45.02 -10.12 5.90
N SER A 393 44.24 -10.30 6.97
CA SER A 393 44.73 -10.18 8.34
C SER A 393 45.75 -11.26 8.75
N LEU A 394 45.76 -12.41 8.09
CA LEU A 394 46.73 -13.49 8.31
C LEU A 394 48.06 -13.26 7.56
N TYR A 395 48.09 -12.38 6.55
CA TYR A 395 49.32 -12.01 5.83
C TYR A 395 50.01 -10.75 6.39
N ASP A 396 49.37 -10.05 7.34
CA ASP A 396 49.90 -8.85 8.02
C ASP A 396 50.58 -9.15 9.38
N PHE A 397 50.92 -10.42 9.67
CA PHE A 397 51.68 -10.86 10.85
C PHE A 397 53.03 -11.51 10.51
#